data_AF-A0AAV2EA66-F1
#
_entry.id   AF-A0AAV2EA66-F1
#
_cell.length_a   1.000
_cell.length_b   1.000
_cell.length_c   1.000
_cell.angle_alpha   90.00
_cell.angle_beta   90.00
_cell.angle_gamma   90.00
#
_symmetry.space_group_name_H-M   'P 1'
#
loop_
_entity.id
_entity.type
_entity.pdbx_description
1 polymer ?
#
loop_
_entity_poly.entity_id
_entity_poly.type
_entity_poly.pdbx_seq_one_letter_code
_entity_poly.pdbx_strand_id
1 'polypeptide(L)'
;MLSLSDDVIIEVAAEKIVAGLWLTLDSLYMTKSLTNKLHLKQRLFNLRMQGGTPLREHLEHLNSILLDLRNIDVQVDDEDAVLILMVSLPSSYENFVDSLIVGKESVSLEDVKSALHTREIRHKAFGSGTSGEAEETRGNMSE
;
A
#
# COMPACT_ATOMS: atom_id res chain seq x y z
N MET A 1 -39.74 -36.31 -45.65
CA MET A 1 -38.69 -35.35 -45.25
C MET A 1 -38.83 -35.15 -43.76
N LEU A 2 -37.87 -35.64 -42.97
CA LEU A 2 -37.78 -35.39 -41.53
C LEU A 2 -37.19 -33.98 -41.38
N SER A 3 -38.04 -32.95 -41.36
CA SER A 3 -37.60 -31.63 -40.91
C SER A 3 -37.36 -31.75 -39.41
N LEU A 4 -36.09 -31.67 -39.01
CA LEU A 4 -35.69 -31.43 -37.63
C LEU A 4 -36.55 -30.25 -37.14
N SER A 5 -37.49 -30.52 -36.21
CA SER A 5 -38.49 -29.54 -35.78
C SER A 5 -37.79 -28.25 -35.37
N ASP A 6 -38.30 -27.11 -35.83
CA ASP A 6 -37.71 -25.78 -35.59
C ASP A 6 -37.41 -25.52 -34.10
N ASP A 7 -38.17 -26.15 -33.19
CA ASP A 7 -37.93 -26.12 -31.74
C ASP A 7 -36.52 -26.62 -31.36
N VAL A 8 -36.04 -27.69 -31.99
CA VAL A 8 -34.69 -28.24 -31.73
C VAL A 8 -33.61 -27.28 -32.25
N ILE A 9 -33.88 -26.57 -33.35
CA ILE A 9 -32.96 -25.59 -33.91
C ILE A 9 -32.89 -24.35 -33.01
N ILE A 10 -34.02 -23.92 -32.46
CA ILE A 10 -34.09 -22.79 -31.51
C ILE A 10 -33.38 -23.15 -30.21
N GLU A 11 -33.59 -24.36 -29.68
CA GLU A 11 -32.97 -24.80 -28.42
C GLU A 11 -31.44 -24.94 -28.55
N VAL A 12 -30.95 -25.58 -29.62
CA VAL A 12 -29.50 -25.69 -29.90
C VAL A 12 -28.88 -24.32 -30.18
N ALA A 13 -29.60 -23.41 -30.85
CA ALA A 13 -29.13 -22.04 -31.05
C ALA A 13 -29.08 -21.26 -29.74
N ALA A 14 -30.08 -21.42 -28.86
CA ALA A 14 -30.12 -20.79 -27.55
C ALA A 14 -28.97 -21.28 -26.65
N GLU A 15 -28.71 -22.59 -26.61
CA GLU A 15 -27.56 -23.16 -25.88
C GLU A 15 -26.22 -22.58 -26.37
N LYS A 16 -26.05 -22.46 -27.71
CA LYS A 16 -24.84 -21.89 -28.30
C LYS A 16 -24.66 -20.40 -27.95
N ILE A 17 -25.76 -19.64 -27.88
CA ILE A 17 -25.75 -18.22 -27.47
C ILE A 17 -25.41 -18.11 -25.98
N VAL A 18 -26.01 -18.93 -25.12
CA VAL A 18 -25.74 -18.94 -23.67
C VAL A 18 -24.29 -19.31 -23.38
N ALA A 19 -23.76 -20.34 -24.05
CA ALA A 19 -22.36 -20.73 -23.93
C ALA A 19 -21.41 -19.61 -24.40
N GLY A 20 -21.71 -18.97 -25.53
CA GLY A 20 -20.94 -17.82 -26.03
C GLY A 20 -20.97 -16.62 -25.10
N LEU A 21 -22.13 -16.33 -24.51
CA LEU A 21 -22.29 -15.25 -23.53
C LEU A 21 -21.50 -15.53 -22.26
N TRP A 22 -21.54 -16.76 -21.75
CA TRP A 22 -20.77 -17.18 -20.58
C TRP A 22 -19.27 -17.05 -20.80
N LEU A 23 -18.75 -17.53 -21.95
CA LEU A 23 -17.33 -17.39 -22.31
C LEU A 23 -16.91 -15.92 -22.46
N THR A 24 -17.78 -15.08 -23.01
CA THR A 24 -17.52 -13.64 -23.14
C THR A 24 -17.48 -12.97 -21.77
N LEU A 25 -18.41 -13.34 -20.87
CA LEU A 25 -18.44 -12.82 -19.51
C LEU A 25 -17.22 -13.26 -18.70
N ASP A 26 -16.87 -14.55 -18.79
CA ASP A 26 -15.72 -15.13 -18.11
C ASP A 26 -14.41 -14.49 -18.58
N SER A 27 -14.20 -14.39 -19.90
CA SER A 27 -13.02 -13.72 -20.46
C SER A 27 -12.94 -12.23 -20.09
N LEU A 28 -14.07 -11.51 -20.09
CA LEU A 28 -14.13 -10.11 -19.67
C LEU A 28 -13.79 -9.97 -18.18
N TYR A 29 -14.35 -10.84 -17.33
CA TYR A 29 -14.09 -10.82 -15.89
C TYR A 29 -12.64 -11.15 -15.58
N MET A 30 -12.05 -12.17 -16.22
CA MET A 30 -10.64 -12.50 -16.09
C MET A 30 -9.72 -11.38 -16.59
N THR A 31 -10.07 -10.73 -17.71
CA THR A 31 -9.32 -9.57 -18.23
C THR A 31 -9.39 -8.39 -17.27
N LYS A 32 -10.57 -8.09 -16.73
CA LYS A 32 -10.74 -7.04 -15.70
C LYS A 32 -9.98 -7.40 -14.43
N SER A 33 -10.01 -8.65 -13.98
CA SER A 33 -9.24 -9.13 -12.83
C SER A 33 -7.74 -8.96 -13.03
N LEU A 34 -7.20 -9.38 -14.18
CA LEU A 34 -5.79 -9.20 -14.52
C LEU A 34 -5.41 -7.72 -14.59
N THR A 35 -6.23 -6.91 -15.25
CA THR A 35 -6.00 -5.46 -15.37
C THR A 35 -6.01 -4.79 -14.00
N ASN A 36 -6.99 -5.12 -13.16
CA ASN A 36 -7.11 -4.60 -11.80
C ASN A 36 -5.91 -5.03 -10.94
N LYS A 37 -5.50 -6.29 -11.02
CA LYS A 37 -4.32 -6.81 -10.32
C LYS A 37 -3.04 -6.08 -10.73
N LEU A 38 -2.81 -5.90 -12.03
CA LEU A 38 -1.65 -5.16 -12.53
C LEU A 38 -1.69 -3.70 -12.12
N HIS A 39 -2.87 -3.07 -12.16
CA HIS A 39 -3.04 -1.68 -11.74
C HIS A 39 -2.75 -1.48 -10.25
N LEU A 40 -3.24 -2.38 -9.38
CA LEU A 40 -2.95 -2.34 -7.95
C LEU A 40 -1.47 -2.58 -7.66
N LYS A 41 -0.82 -3.55 -8.34
CA LYS A 41 0.62 -3.75 -8.23
C LYS A 41 1.40 -2.52 -8.69
N GLN A 42 0.99 -1.91 -9.80
CA GLN A 42 1.61 -0.68 -10.30
C GLN A 42 1.49 0.46 -9.27
N ARG A 43 0.32 0.62 -8.63
CA ARG A 43 0.14 1.59 -7.54
C ARG A 43 1.03 1.30 -6.33
N LEU A 44 1.17 0.02 -5.97
CA LEU A 44 2.02 -0.42 -4.85
C LEU A 44 3.51 -0.09 -5.10
N PHE A 45 4.05 -0.46 -6.27
CA PHE A 45 5.46 -0.23 -6.58
C PHE A 45 5.81 1.25 -6.83
N ASN A 46 4.84 2.04 -7.31
CA ASN A 46 5.02 3.48 -7.48
C ASN A 46 4.66 4.30 -6.23
N LEU A 47 4.38 3.64 -5.10
CA LEU A 47 4.10 4.33 -3.86
C LEU A 47 5.34 5.12 -3.40
N ARG A 48 5.16 6.42 -3.21
CA ARG A 48 6.20 7.36 -2.77
C ARG A 48 5.58 8.36 -1.81
N MET A 49 6.23 8.57 -0.68
CA MET A 49 5.84 9.57 0.29
C MET A 49 6.19 10.96 -0.27
N GLN A 50 5.19 11.82 -0.42
CA GLN A 50 5.43 13.20 -0.86
C GLN A 50 5.96 14.05 0.29
N GLY A 51 6.78 15.05 -0.03
CA GLY A 51 7.30 16.01 0.94
C GLY A 51 6.14 16.77 1.59
N GLY A 52 6.05 16.70 2.92
CA GLY A 52 4.99 17.36 3.71
C GLY A 52 3.79 16.47 4.04
N THR A 53 3.65 15.30 3.43
CA THR A 53 2.63 14.32 3.85
C THR A 53 3.03 13.71 5.21
N PRO A 54 2.12 13.61 6.19
CA PRO A 54 2.43 12.94 7.45
C PRO A 54 2.66 11.44 7.22
N LEU A 55 3.64 10.86 7.91
CA LEU A 55 3.97 9.44 7.83
C LEU A 55 2.75 8.52 8.05
N ARG A 56 1.83 8.92 8.94
CA ARG A 56 0.57 8.20 9.19
C ARG A 56 -0.27 8.02 7.92
N GLU A 57 -0.48 9.11 7.19
CA GLU A 57 -1.32 9.09 5.98
C GLU A 57 -0.65 8.24 4.88
N HIS A 58 0.68 8.27 4.79
CA HIS A 58 1.42 7.38 3.89
C HIS A 58 1.23 5.90 4.24
N LEU A 59 1.31 5.54 5.53
CA LEU A 59 1.08 4.17 6.00
C LEU A 59 -0.38 3.72 5.79
N GLU A 60 -1.35 4.62 5.95
CA GLU A 60 -2.76 4.35 5.66
C GLU A 60 -2.98 4.09 4.16
N HIS A 61 -2.34 4.86 3.26
CA HIS A 61 -2.37 4.59 1.83
C HIS A 61 -1.74 3.23 1.46
N LEU A 62 -0.59 2.88 2.06
CA LEU A 62 0.01 1.55 1.87
C LEU A 62 -0.97 0.45 2.30
N ASN A 63 -1.57 0.58 3.49
CA ASN A 63 -2.55 -0.39 4.01
C ASN A 63 -3.77 -0.54 3.12
N SER A 64 -4.28 0.56 2.55
CA SER A 64 -5.41 0.52 1.62
C SER A 64 -5.06 -0.30 0.37
N ILE A 65 -3.87 -0.11 -0.21
CA ILE A 65 -3.45 -0.86 -1.40
C ILE A 65 -3.25 -2.34 -1.09
N LEU A 66 -2.65 -2.67 0.06
CA LEU A 66 -2.48 -4.05 0.50
C LEU A 66 -3.83 -4.73 0.76
N LEU A 67 -4.81 -4.01 1.31
CA LEU A 67 -6.17 -4.51 1.51
C LEU A 67 -6.88 -4.75 0.17
N ASP A 68 -6.75 -3.83 -0.78
CA ASP A 68 -7.31 -3.99 -2.13
C ASP A 68 -6.71 -5.20 -2.85
N LEU A 69 -5.40 -5.44 -2.70
CA LEU A 69 -4.73 -6.64 -3.22
C LEU A 69 -5.23 -7.91 -2.54
N ARG A 70 -5.41 -7.90 -1.22
CA ARG A 70 -5.96 -9.04 -0.48
C ARG A 70 -7.39 -9.37 -0.91
N ASN A 71 -8.20 -8.35 -1.23
CA ASN A 71 -9.58 -8.52 -1.69
C ASN A 71 -9.69 -9.22 -3.05
N ILE A 72 -8.59 -9.27 -3.83
CA ILE A 72 -8.50 -10.03 -5.09
C ILE A 72 -7.59 -11.26 -4.96
N ASP A 73 -7.45 -11.78 -3.74
CA ASP A 73 -6.64 -12.96 -3.39
C ASP A 73 -5.14 -12.83 -3.76
N VAL A 74 -4.61 -11.60 -3.77
CA VAL A 74 -3.18 -11.34 -3.93
C VAL A 74 -2.58 -11.01 -2.57
N GLN A 75 -1.88 -11.98 -1.99
CA GLN A 75 -1.10 -11.76 -0.78
C GLN A 75 0.25 -11.14 -1.15
N VAL A 76 0.69 -10.20 -0.32
CA VAL A 76 2.03 -9.60 -0.36
C VAL A 76 2.70 -10.03 0.93
N ASP A 77 3.87 -10.64 0.81
CA ASP A 77 4.62 -11.10 1.96
C ASP A 77 5.11 -9.89 2.79
N ASP A 78 5.27 -10.10 4.10
CA ASP A 78 5.70 -9.03 5.01
C ASP A 78 7.06 -8.44 4.59
N GLU A 79 7.98 -9.28 4.11
CA GLU A 79 9.29 -8.85 3.60
C GLU A 79 9.16 -7.91 2.39
N ASP A 80 8.31 -8.28 1.42
CA ASP A 80 8.03 -7.46 0.24
C ASP A 80 7.35 -6.14 0.64
N ALA A 81 6.41 -6.19 1.58
CA ALA A 81 5.72 -5.00 2.07
C ALA A 81 6.67 -4.05 2.81
N VAL A 82 7.61 -4.59 3.60
CA VAL A 82 8.67 -3.83 4.27
C VAL A 82 9.62 -3.22 3.25
N LEU A 83 10.05 -3.97 2.23
CA LEU A 83 10.88 -3.45 1.14
C LEU A 83 10.18 -2.31 0.39
N ILE A 84 8.90 -2.47 0.04
CA ILE A 84 8.12 -1.42 -0.62
C ILE A 84 8.02 -0.20 0.28
N LEU A 85 7.77 -0.38 1.59
CA LEU A 85 7.74 0.72 2.54
C LEU A 85 9.08 1.46 2.59
N MET A 86 10.20 0.75 2.68
CA MET A 86 11.55 1.35 2.66
C MET A 86 11.77 2.23 1.44
N VAL A 87 11.53 1.68 0.25
CA VAL A 87 11.78 2.38 -1.02
C VAL A 87 10.76 3.52 -1.23
N SER A 88 9.60 3.45 -0.59
CA SER A 88 8.59 4.51 -0.63
C SER A 88 8.89 5.71 0.26
N LEU A 89 9.72 5.53 1.30
CA LEU A 89 10.02 6.57 2.28
C LEU A 89 11.12 7.52 1.77
N PRO A 90 11.15 8.77 2.25
CA PRO A 90 12.23 9.70 1.95
C PRO A 90 13.55 9.23 2.56
N SER A 91 14.68 9.67 1.98
CA SER A 91 16.03 9.33 2.44
C SER A 91 16.31 9.68 3.92
N SER A 92 15.55 10.61 4.51
CA SER A 92 15.62 10.92 5.95
C SER A 92 15.23 9.76 6.87
N TYR A 93 14.61 8.71 6.34
CA TYR A 93 14.22 7.49 7.07
C TYR A 93 15.14 6.30 6.78
N GLU A 94 15.98 6.32 5.74
CA GLU A 94 16.84 5.19 5.32
C GLU A 94 17.64 4.62 6.49
N ASN A 95 18.47 5.43 7.14
CA ASN A 95 19.30 5.01 8.27
C ASN A 95 18.50 4.38 9.42
N PHE A 96 17.28 4.86 9.66
CA PHE A 96 16.44 4.32 10.72
C PHE A 96 15.86 2.96 10.34
N VAL A 97 15.38 2.82 9.11
CA VAL A 97 14.81 1.53 8.67
C VAL A 97 15.90 0.47 8.50
N ASP A 98 17.08 0.84 8.00
CA ASP A 98 18.23 -0.06 7.94
C ASP A 98 18.60 -0.62 9.33
N SER A 99 18.66 0.25 10.34
CA SER A 99 18.94 -0.19 11.72
C SER A 99 17.89 -1.15 12.29
N LEU A 100 16.68 -1.16 11.72
CA LEU A 100 15.58 -2.01 12.16
C LEU A 100 15.65 -3.43 11.58
N ILE A 101 16.36 -3.58 10.45
CA ILE A 101 16.49 -4.83 9.69
C ILE A 101 17.84 -5.49 9.96
N VAL A 102 18.89 -4.70 10.24
CA VAL A 102 20.23 -5.22 10.56
C VAL A 102 20.16 -6.24 11.70
N GLY A 103 20.61 -7.46 11.42
CA GLY A 103 20.72 -8.54 12.41
C GLY A 103 19.42 -9.30 12.70
N LYS A 104 18.33 -9.06 11.97
CA LYS A 104 17.10 -9.86 12.07
C LYS A 104 17.02 -10.94 11.00
N GLU A 105 16.53 -12.11 11.40
CA GLU A 105 16.25 -13.25 10.50
C GLU A 105 14.87 -13.14 9.85
N SER A 106 13.93 -12.41 10.46
CA SER A 106 12.60 -12.13 9.93
C SER A 106 12.14 -10.72 10.32
N VAL A 107 11.37 -10.06 9.46
CA VAL A 107 10.79 -8.74 9.74
C VAL A 107 9.29 -8.73 9.46
N SER A 108 8.49 -8.24 10.42
CA SER A 108 7.06 -8.01 10.20
C SER A 108 6.79 -6.55 9.86
N LEU A 109 5.85 -6.33 8.94
CA LEU A 109 5.42 -4.99 8.55
C LEU A 109 4.89 -4.17 9.74
N GLU A 110 4.19 -4.81 10.68
CA GLU A 110 3.61 -4.14 11.85
C GLU A 110 4.68 -3.65 12.84
N ASP A 111 5.76 -4.40 13.00
CA ASP A 111 6.90 -3.97 13.82
C ASP A 111 7.56 -2.72 13.22
N VAL A 112 7.72 -2.68 11.90
CA VAL A 112 8.28 -1.53 11.18
C VAL A 112 7.41 -0.30 11.33
N LYS A 113 6.08 -0.44 11.14
CA LYS A 113 5.12 0.64 11.34
C LYS A 113 5.17 1.18 12.78
N SER A 114 5.22 0.30 13.77
CA SER A 114 5.26 0.67 15.19
C SER A 114 6.55 1.43 15.54
N ALA A 115 7.69 0.96 15.04
CA ALA A 115 8.98 1.64 15.20
C ALA A 115 8.98 3.03 14.54
N LEU A 116 8.44 3.13 13.33
CA LEU A 116 8.29 4.38 12.59
C LEU A 116 7.41 5.40 13.33
N HIS A 117 6.27 4.98 13.87
CA HIS A 117 5.40 5.83 14.69
C HIS A 117 6.12 6.33 15.95
N THR A 118 6.88 5.45 16.62
CA THR A 118 7.65 5.82 17.82
C THR A 118 8.72 6.87 17.49
N ARG A 119 9.39 6.74 16.33
CA ARG A 119 10.35 7.74 15.85
C ARG A 119 9.69 9.09 15.59
N GLU A 120 8.55 9.10 14.90
CA GLU A 120 7.80 10.32 14.59
C GLU A 120 7.40 11.09 15.86
N ILE A 121 6.95 10.38 16.89
CA ILE A 121 6.59 10.97 18.19
C ILE A 121 7.82 11.60 18.86
N ARG A 122 8.96 10.89 18.89
CA ARG A 122 10.22 11.42 19.45
C ARG A 122 10.72 12.65 18.71
N HIS A 123 10.65 12.65 17.38
CA HIS A 123 11.08 13.78 16.57
C HIS A 123 10.23 15.02 16.82
N LYS A 124 8.91 14.88 16.96
CA LYS A 124 8.01 15.99 17.33
C LYS A 124 8.26 16.50 18.75
N ALA A 125 8.54 15.61 19.70
CA ALA A 125 8.86 16.00 21.08
C ALA A 125 10.16 16.82 21.17
N PHE A 126 11.18 16.48 20.38
CA PHE A 126 12.44 17.23 20.34
C PHE A 126 12.33 18.56 19.57
N GLY A 127 11.55 18.61 18.48
CA GLY A 127 11.36 19.83 17.69
C GLY A 127 10.56 20.94 18.38
N SER A 128 9.82 20.62 19.45
CA SER A 128 9.04 21.60 20.21
C SER A 128 9.78 22.15 21.45
N GLY A 129 11.00 21.68 21.74
CA GLY A 129 11.75 22.01 22.96
C GLY A 129 12.79 23.12 22.85
N THR A 130 13.05 23.65 21.65
CA THR A 130 14.09 24.69 21.44
C THR A 130 13.47 26.06 21.17
N SER A 131 12.80 26.60 22.17
CA SER A 131 12.57 28.05 22.29
C SER A 131 12.68 28.41 23.77
N GLY A 132 13.84 28.11 24.35
CA GLY A 132 14.26 28.60 25.65
C GLY A 132 15.47 29.49 25.47
N GLU A 133 15.26 30.74 25.05
CA GLU A 133 16.26 31.77 25.30
C GLU A 133 16.17 32.11 26.78
N ALA A 134 17.18 31.66 27.50
CA ALA A 134 17.48 32.04 28.87
C ALA A 134 17.80 33.55 28.89
N GLU A 135 16.91 34.34 29.49
CA GLU A 135 17.23 35.71 29.87
C GLU A 135 18.09 35.64 31.13
N GLU A 136 19.39 35.51 30.91
CA GLU A 136 20.43 35.46 31.91
C GLU A 136 20.53 36.80 32.64
N THR A 137 20.24 36.75 33.94
CA THR A 137 20.55 37.77 34.93
C THR A 137 22.00 38.23 34.82
N ARG A 138 22.24 39.48 34.44
CA ARG A 138 23.47 40.20 34.81
C ARG A 138 23.09 41.51 35.47
N GLY A 139 23.17 41.52 36.79
CA GLY A 139 23.35 42.77 37.51
C GLY A 139 24.66 43.42 37.09
N ASN A 140 24.66 44.74 36.98
CA ASN A 140 25.80 45.47 37.50
C ASN A 140 25.44 46.90 37.93
N MET A 141 25.80 47.13 39.18
CA MET A 141 25.98 48.39 39.88
C MET A 141 26.97 49.30 39.14
N SER A 142 26.64 50.59 39.02
CA SER A 142 27.63 51.69 38.94
C SER A 142 26.88 53.00 39.15
N GLU A 143 27.01 53.53 40.37
CA GLU A 143 27.52 54.88 40.71
C GLU A 143 26.52 56.04 40.57
#